data_AF-A0A0F9GJH2-F1
#
_entry.id   AF-A0A0F9GJH2-F1
#
_cell.length_a   1.000
_cell.length_b   1.000
_cell.length_c   1.000
_cell.angle_alpha   90.00
_cell.angle_beta   90.00
_cell.angle_gamma   90.00
#
_symmetry.space_group_name_H-M   'P 1'
#
loop_
_entity.id
_entity.type
_entity.pdbx_description
1 polymer ?
#
loop_
_entity_poly.entity_id
_entity_poly.type
_entity_poly.pdbx_seq_one_letter_code
_entity_poly.pdbx_strand_id
1 'polypeptide(L)'
;MNKNNLYTEQFGFFESATNRRYRCGSVLILVLVVVASLTALSFGLAYRARIEVRLAYSNAQKTQAYYLALGGIERIKTLLKEEVLAGDEDGLNARIAEHCFFSSTAGEEGIIGGAQNNSSMEMSLSYSLRDEQAYFNTNTSSPLCWIYFNRISGNEQASIVDWLDEDDDVTSSEGELGAEMDFYQSQVPTYETKNGFCVSLRELLFIRGITYEEYAGEDANHDSVLDTNENDAYLSKPSDNSDGTLDLGLIDFFTVYGNGKININTASREVLSALLAGHGEDDSVAETIITFRNTFGEDECFQDSGDFANVPGLTAMQASILEDTCCFSS
;
A
#
# COMPACT_ATOMS: atom_id res chain seq x y z
N MET A 1 -8.11 -127.86 -5.81
CA MET A 1 -8.82 -128.09 -4.54
C MET A 1 -9.19 -126.72 -3.99
N ASN A 2 -10.34 -126.12 -4.33
CA ASN A 2 -11.75 -126.45 -4.07
C ASN A 2 -12.14 -126.38 -2.58
N LYS A 3 -12.84 -125.29 -2.21
CA LYS A 3 -14.12 -125.20 -1.43
C LYS A 3 -14.28 -123.75 -0.92
N ASN A 4 -15.19 -122.96 -1.50
CA ASN A 4 -16.64 -122.81 -1.19
C ASN A 4 -16.89 -121.75 -0.10
N ASN A 5 -17.46 -120.58 -0.45
CA ASN A 5 -18.90 -120.20 -0.35
C ASN A 5 -19.33 -119.88 1.10
N LEU A 6 -20.17 -118.91 1.45
CA LEU A 6 -21.02 -117.87 0.82
C LEU A 6 -21.51 -116.97 2.00
N TYR A 7 -22.01 -115.76 1.71
CA TYR A 7 -23.19 -115.07 2.30
C TYR A 7 -23.05 -113.53 2.24
N THR A 8 -23.75 -112.98 1.24
CA THR A 8 -24.63 -111.78 1.17
C THR A 8 -25.08 -111.18 2.54
N GLU A 9 -25.33 -109.89 2.79
CA GLU A 9 -25.98 -108.79 2.03
C GLU A 9 -25.64 -107.38 2.60
N GLN A 10 -25.72 -106.38 1.70
CA GLN A 10 -26.18 -104.97 1.79
C GLN A 10 -26.00 -104.13 3.08
N PHE A 11 -25.42 -102.92 2.94
CA PHE A 11 -26.14 -101.62 3.03
C PHE A 11 -25.17 -100.48 2.63
N GLY A 12 -25.65 -99.55 1.80
CA GLY A 12 -24.82 -98.61 1.04
C GLY A 12 -24.28 -97.40 1.79
N PHE A 13 -23.47 -96.61 1.07
CA PHE A 13 -23.56 -95.14 1.07
C PHE A 13 -22.83 -94.61 -0.18
N PHE A 14 -23.53 -93.75 -0.91
CA PHE A 14 -23.00 -92.87 -1.95
C PHE A 14 -21.99 -91.91 -1.31
N GLU A 15 -20.81 -91.71 -1.90
CA GLU A 15 -20.12 -90.41 -1.99
C GLU A 15 -18.88 -90.57 -2.90
N SER A 16 -19.04 -90.30 -4.19
CA SER A 16 -18.73 -89.00 -4.80
C SER A 16 -17.25 -88.64 -4.66
N ALA A 17 -16.48 -88.96 -5.69
CA ALA A 17 -15.20 -88.33 -5.96
C ALA A 17 -15.43 -86.82 -6.11
N THR A 18 -15.17 -86.05 -5.05
CA THR A 18 -15.31 -84.60 -5.05
C THR A 18 -14.15 -83.95 -5.78
N ASN A 19 -14.22 -83.97 -7.12
CA ASN A 19 -13.54 -82.97 -7.93
C ASN A 19 -14.30 -81.63 -7.78
N ARG A 20 -14.08 -80.92 -6.66
CA ARG A 20 -14.60 -79.56 -6.46
C ARG A 20 -13.49 -78.52 -6.69
N ARG A 21 -13.51 -78.00 -7.92
CA ARG A 21 -12.95 -76.73 -8.44
C ARG A 21 -12.28 -75.81 -7.42
N TYR A 22 -10.95 -75.67 -7.49
CA TYR A 22 -10.25 -74.48 -7.03
C TYR A 22 -10.53 -73.29 -7.96
N ARG A 23 -11.58 -72.51 -7.73
CA ARG A 23 -11.97 -71.27 -8.47
C ARG A 23 -13.00 -70.49 -7.62
N CYS A 24 -13.02 -69.18 -7.37
CA CYS A 24 -12.19 -68.02 -7.71
C CYS A 24 -12.60 -66.90 -6.71
N GLY A 25 -11.77 -66.57 -5.71
CA GLY A 25 -12.00 -65.42 -4.80
C GLY A 25 -10.83 -64.43 -4.78
N SER A 26 -9.61 -64.92 -5.04
CA SER A 26 -8.37 -64.12 -5.07
C SER A 26 -8.30 -63.15 -6.25
N VAL A 27 -8.88 -63.52 -7.40
CA VAL A 27 -8.90 -62.67 -8.61
C VAL A 27 -9.68 -61.38 -8.35
N LEU A 28 -10.81 -61.45 -7.65
CA LEU A 28 -11.62 -60.28 -7.31
C LEU A 28 -10.85 -59.32 -6.38
N ILE A 29 -10.14 -59.86 -5.38
CA ILE A 29 -9.34 -59.06 -4.46
C ILE A 29 -8.20 -58.35 -5.21
N LEU A 30 -7.52 -59.06 -6.12
CA LEU A 30 -6.47 -58.46 -6.96
C LEU A 30 -7.05 -57.33 -7.83
N VAL A 31 -8.19 -57.57 -8.48
CA VAL A 31 -8.87 -56.55 -9.30
C VAL A 31 -9.26 -55.34 -8.46
N LEU A 32 -9.83 -55.55 -7.26
CA LEU A 32 -10.19 -54.44 -6.36
C LEU A 32 -8.98 -53.62 -5.92
N VAL A 33 -7.84 -54.27 -5.62
CA VAL A 33 -6.60 -53.56 -5.25
C VAL A 33 -6.06 -52.74 -6.43
N VAL A 34 -6.06 -53.30 -7.64
CA VAL A 34 -5.62 -52.60 -8.85
C VAL A 34 -6.55 -51.44 -9.19
N VAL A 35 -7.87 -51.62 -9.08
CA VAL A 35 -8.84 -50.55 -9.32
C VAL A 35 -8.74 -49.47 -8.25
N ALA A 36 -8.57 -49.84 -6.98
CA ALA A 36 -8.38 -48.88 -5.89
C ALA A 36 -7.09 -48.08 -6.07
N SER A 37 -5.98 -48.72 -6.46
CA SER A 37 -4.71 -48.02 -6.70
C SER A 37 -4.78 -47.10 -7.92
N LEU A 38 -5.40 -47.54 -9.02
CA LEU A 38 -5.64 -46.71 -10.21
C LEU A 38 -6.55 -45.53 -9.90
N THR A 39 -7.58 -45.72 -9.07
CA THR A 39 -8.51 -44.65 -8.67
C THR A 39 -7.79 -43.62 -7.79
N ALA A 40 -7.00 -44.07 -6.81
CA ALA A 40 -6.20 -43.19 -5.96
C ALA A 40 -5.18 -42.37 -6.75
N LEU A 41 -4.48 -43.01 -7.70
CA LEU A 41 -3.55 -42.33 -8.60
C LEU A 41 -4.27 -41.32 -9.50
N SER A 42 -5.39 -41.71 -10.10
CA SER A 42 -6.20 -40.84 -10.95
C SER A 42 -6.71 -39.61 -10.19
N PHE A 43 -7.18 -39.79 -8.95
CA PHE A 43 -7.61 -38.69 -8.09
C PHE A 43 -6.44 -37.78 -7.70
N GLY A 44 -5.28 -38.35 -7.36
CA GLY A 44 -4.06 -37.60 -7.03
C GLY A 44 -3.58 -36.72 -8.19
N LEU A 45 -3.58 -37.24 -9.42
CA LEU A 45 -3.25 -36.48 -10.63
C LEU A 45 -4.28 -35.37 -10.91
N ALA A 46 -5.58 -35.69 -10.80
CA ALA A 46 -6.64 -34.70 -11.01
C ALA A 46 -6.56 -33.55 -9.99
N TYR A 47 -6.25 -33.86 -8.73
CA TYR A 47 -6.06 -32.84 -7.69
C TYR A 47 -4.86 -31.94 -7.97
N ARG A 48 -3.71 -32.53 -8.35
CA ARG A 48 -2.50 -31.76 -8.73
C ARG A 48 -2.75 -30.87 -9.94
N ALA A 49 -3.37 -31.39 -11.00
CA ALA A 49 -3.70 -30.61 -12.18
C ALA A 49 -4.60 -29.41 -11.86
N ARG A 50 -5.56 -29.55 -10.94
CA ARG A 50 -6.41 -28.42 -10.50
C ARG A 50 -5.62 -27.34 -9.77
N ILE A 51 -4.67 -27.72 -8.92
CA ILE A 51 -3.79 -26.75 -8.24
C ILE A 51 -2.89 -26.05 -9.26
N GLU A 52 -2.25 -26.79 -10.16
CA GLU A 52 -1.38 -26.23 -11.19
C GLU A 52 -2.12 -25.24 -12.08
N VAL A 53 -3.35 -25.56 -12.51
CA VAL A 53 -4.18 -24.62 -13.29
C VAL A 53 -4.48 -23.35 -12.49
N ARG A 54 -4.81 -23.44 -11.20
CA ARG A 54 -5.06 -22.25 -10.36
C ARG A 54 -3.80 -21.40 -10.15
N LEU A 55 -2.65 -22.05 -9.94
CA LEU A 55 -1.37 -21.36 -9.80
C LEU A 55 -0.95 -20.70 -11.11
N ALA A 56 -1.11 -21.38 -12.24
CA ALA A 56 -0.83 -20.83 -13.57
C ALA A 56 -1.71 -19.61 -13.85
N TYR A 57 -3.00 -19.69 -13.52
CA TYR A 57 -3.94 -18.59 -13.65
C TYR A 57 -3.56 -17.39 -12.75
N SER A 58 -3.28 -17.63 -11.47
CA SER A 58 -2.85 -16.56 -10.55
C SER A 58 -1.54 -15.92 -10.98
N ASN A 59 -0.58 -16.71 -11.47
CA ASN A 59 0.69 -16.20 -11.96
C ASN A 59 0.53 -15.35 -13.24
N ALA A 60 -0.37 -15.77 -14.15
CA ALA A 60 -0.71 -14.99 -15.33
C ALA A 60 -1.36 -13.65 -14.94
N GLN A 61 -2.30 -13.65 -13.99
CA GLN A 61 -2.93 -12.42 -13.48
C GLN A 61 -1.92 -11.48 -12.80
N LYS A 62 -1.03 -11.99 -11.96
CA LYS A 62 0.04 -11.19 -11.33
C LYS A 62 0.95 -10.56 -12.36
N THR A 63 1.34 -11.33 -13.39
CA THR A 63 2.17 -10.84 -14.49
C THR A 63 1.44 -9.75 -15.28
N GLN A 64 0.16 -9.95 -15.59
CA GLN A 64 -0.66 -8.95 -16.28
C GLN A 64 -0.78 -7.66 -15.46
N ALA A 65 -1.12 -7.77 -14.17
CA ALA A 65 -1.24 -6.61 -13.28
C ALA A 65 0.08 -5.83 -13.18
N TYR A 66 1.22 -6.52 -13.11
CA TYR A 66 2.54 -5.90 -13.10
C TYR A 66 2.81 -5.08 -14.37
N TYR A 67 2.52 -5.63 -15.56
CA TYR A 67 2.72 -4.90 -16.82
C TYR A 67 1.70 -3.77 -17.02
N LEU A 68 0.48 -3.90 -16.51
CA LEU A 68 -0.49 -2.82 -16.48
C LEU A 68 0.01 -1.65 -15.62
N ALA A 69 0.53 -1.93 -14.42
CA ALA A 69 1.13 -0.91 -13.55
C ALA A 69 2.32 -0.21 -14.23
N LEU A 70 3.20 -0.98 -14.90
CA LEU A 70 4.31 -0.41 -15.67
C LEU A 70 3.82 0.48 -16.83
N GLY A 71 2.74 0.09 -17.50
CA GLY A 71 2.07 0.90 -18.51
C GLY A 71 1.54 2.23 -17.96
N GLY A 72 0.98 2.22 -16.75
CA GLY A 72 0.58 3.43 -16.03
C GLY A 72 1.75 4.40 -15.80
N ILE A 73 2.90 3.88 -15.35
CA ILE A 73 4.13 4.69 -15.16
C ILE A 73 4.58 5.33 -16.48
N GLU A 74 4.62 4.58 -17.57
CA GLU A 74 5.01 5.12 -18.88
C GLU A 74 4.01 6.15 -19.42
N ARG A 75 2.72 6.01 -19.09
CA ARG A 75 1.71 7.02 -19.40
C ARG A 75 1.98 8.32 -18.65
N ILE A 76 2.17 8.27 -17.33
CA ILE A 76 2.46 9.46 -16.51
C ILE A 76 3.70 10.18 -17.05
N LYS A 77 4.78 9.44 -17.35
CA LYS A 77 5.99 10.03 -17.95
C LYS A 77 5.72 10.74 -19.27
N THR A 78 4.77 10.24 -20.06
CA THR A 78 4.41 10.85 -21.34
C THR A 78 3.56 12.10 -21.12
N LEU A 79 2.58 12.04 -20.22
CA LEU A 79 1.78 13.20 -19.82
C LEU A 79 2.66 14.34 -19.31
N LEU A 80 3.55 14.04 -18.36
CA LEU A 80 4.54 14.99 -17.85
C LEU A 80 5.41 15.59 -18.95
N LYS A 81 5.84 14.80 -19.94
CA LYS A 81 6.62 15.31 -21.06
C LYS A 81 5.80 16.20 -21.98
N GLU A 82 4.57 15.82 -22.32
CA GLU A 82 3.69 16.63 -23.16
C GLU A 82 3.40 17.98 -22.50
N GLU A 83 3.19 17.97 -21.18
CA GLU A 83 2.89 19.16 -20.39
C GLU A 83 4.13 20.07 -20.20
N VAL A 84 5.29 19.49 -19.91
CA VAL A 84 6.58 20.22 -19.86
C VAL A 84 6.94 20.79 -21.24
N LEU A 85 6.73 20.04 -22.32
CA LEU A 85 6.99 20.51 -23.69
C LEU A 85 5.96 21.55 -24.16
N ALA A 86 4.74 21.55 -23.61
CA ALA A 86 3.74 22.58 -23.85
C ALA A 86 4.03 23.88 -23.05
N GLY A 87 4.78 23.80 -21.95
CA GLY A 87 5.05 24.91 -21.02
C GLY A 87 6.22 25.83 -21.37
N ASP A 88 6.89 25.64 -22.52
CA ASP A 88 8.15 26.33 -22.85
C ASP A 88 7.98 27.77 -23.40
N GLU A 89 6.75 28.31 -23.49
CA GLU A 89 6.54 29.72 -23.87
C GLU A 89 6.10 30.64 -22.71
N ASP A 90 5.45 30.16 -21.63
CA ASP A 90 4.91 31.06 -20.58
C ASP A 90 4.82 30.46 -19.14
N GLY A 91 5.50 29.36 -18.80
CA GLY A 91 5.57 28.89 -17.40
C GLY A 91 4.24 28.34 -16.83
N LEU A 92 3.41 27.74 -17.69
CA LEU A 92 1.98 27.58 -17.42
C LEU A 92 1.56 26.35 -16.59
N ASN A 93 2.39 25.35 -16.30
CA ASN A 93 1.87 24.09 -15.73
C ASN A 93 2.51 23.74 -14.38
N ALA A 94 2.08 24.41 -13.30
CA ALA A 94 2.53 24.14 -11.93
C ALA A 94 1.57 23.26 -11.11
N ARG A 95 0.51 22.70 -11.73
CA ARG A 95 -0.53 21.93 -11.03
C ARG A 95 -0.61 20.47 -11.49
N ILE A 96 0.50 19.75 -11.45
CA ILE A 96 0.49 18.33 -11.81
C ILE A 96 0.26 17.46 -10.57
N ALA A 97 -0.95 17.57 -10.01
CA ALA A 97 -1.48 16.63 -9.02
C ALA A 97 -2.81 16.07 -9.56
N GLU A 98 -2.74 15.33 -10.66
CA GLU A 98 -3.91 14.70 -11.28
C GLU A 98 -4.03 13.23 -10.85
N HIS A 99 -5.21 12.85 -10.35
CA HIS A 99 -5.59 11.46 -10.17
C HIS A 99 -6.11 10.94 -11.50
N CYS A 100 -5.33 10.09 -12.17
CA CYS A 100 -5.74 9.50 -13.42
C CYS A 100 -6.22 8.04 -13.17
N PHE A 101 -7.36 7.69 -13.75
CA PHE A 101 -7.93 6.36 -13.59
C PHE A 101 -7.88 5.61 -14.93
N PHE A 102 -7.34 4.39 -14.92
CA PHE A 102 -7.49 3.43 -16.01
C PHE A 102 -8.43 2.30 -15.57
N SER A 103 -9.30 1.87 -16.47
CA SER A 103 -9.94 0.56 -16.38
C SER A 103 -9.55 -0.19 -17.64
N SER A 104 -8.99 -1.40 -17.50
CA SER A 104 -8.82 -2.28 -18.64
C SER A 104 -9.94 -3.32 -18.61
N THR A 105 -10.92 -3.17 -19.50
CA THR A 105 -11.87 -4.26 -19.74
C THR A 105 -11.14 -5.32 -20.56
N ALA A 106 -11.17 -6.56 -20.08
CA ALA A 106 -10.66 -7.70 -20.85
C ALA A 106 -11.62 -7.97 -22.03
N GLY A 107 -11.54 -7.18 -23.10
CA GLY A 107 -12.30 -7.46 -24.32
C GLY A 107 -12.58 -6.33 -25.31
N GLU A 108 -12.35 -5.05 -25.00
CA GLU A 108 -12.69 -3.97 -25.94
C GLU A 108 -11.53 -3.03 -26.20
N GLU A 109 -11.34 -2.69 -27.49
CA GLU A 109 -10.34 -1.76 -28.03
C GLU A 109 -10.56 -0.29 -27.60
N GLY A 110 -11.15 -0.05 -26.43
CA GLY A 110 -11.34 1.26 -25.82
C GLY A 110 -10.34 1.50 -24.71
N ILE A 111 -9.13 1.96 -25.05
CA ILE A 111 -8.02 2.24 -24.11
C ILE A 111 -8.29 3.50 -23.25
N ILE A 112 -9.41 4.20 -23.46
CA ILE A 112 -9.68 5.50 -22.84
C ILE A 112 -11.16 5.59 -22.45
N GLY A 113 -11.43 5.75 -21.16
CA GLY A 113 -12.74 6.10 -20.63
C GLY A 113 -12.57 6.87 -19.33
N GLY A 114 -12.82 8.18 -19.38
CA GLY A 114 -13.04 8.99 -18.17
C GLY A 114 -14.19 8.41 -17.35
N ALA A 115 -14.16 8.68 -16.05
CA ALA A 115 -15.05 8.16 -15.01
C ALA A 115 -16.41 7.66 -15.53
N GLN A 116 -16.57 6.34 -15.59
CA GLN A 116 -17.88 5.72 -15.54
C GLN A 116 -17.91 4.62 -14.49
N ASN A 117 -18.84 4.80 -13.57
CA ASN A 117 -19.33 3.78 -12.65
C ASN A 117 -19.71 2.53 -13.43
N ASN A 118 -19.08 1.39 -13.16
CA ASN A 118 -19.77 0.12 -13.33
C ASN A 118 -19.27 -0.98 -12.42
N SER A 119 -20.27 -1.59 -11.78
CA SER A 119 -20.21 -2.77 -10.94
C SER A 119 -20.04 -4.01 -11.80
N SER A 120 -18.80 -4.37 -12.09
CA SER A 120 -18.40 -5.77 -12.26
C SER A 120 -16.93 -5.88 -11.91
N MET A 121 -16.46 -7.07 -11.57
CA MET A 121 -15.12 -7.36 -11.07
C MET A 121 -14.09 -7.21 -12.21
N GLU A 122 -13.98 -6.02 -12.76
CA GLU A 122 -13.02 -5.57 -13.75
C GLU A 122 -11.75 -5.12 -13.01
N MET A 123 -10.59 -5.44 -13.57
CA MET A 123 -9.34 -4.89 -13.06
C MET A 123 -9.31 -3.39 -13.41
N SER A 124 -9.71 -2.56 -12.46
CA SER A 124 -9.43 -1.13 -12.47
C SER A 124 -7.99 -0.90 -12.00
N LEU A 125 -7.27 -0.04 -12.70
CA LEU A 125 -5.94 0.42 -12.37
C LEU A 125 -5.99 1.94 -12.15
N SER A 126 -6.00 2.39 -10.91
CA SER A 126 -5.80 3.81 -10.59
C SER A 126 -4.31 4.13 -10.56
N TYR A 127 -3.95 5.33 -11.02
CA TYR A 127 -2.61 5.88 -10.90
C TYR A 127 -2.72 7.36 -10.55
N SER A 128 -2.13 7.75 -9.43
CA SER A 128 -2.04 9.15 -9.03
C SER A 128 -0.63 9.65 -9.27
N LEU A 129 -0.54 10.89 -9.71
CA LEU A 129 0.70 11.64 -9.65
C LEU A 129 0.61 12.59 -8.47
N ARG A 130 1.69 12.66 -7.69
CA ARG A 130 1.83 13.59 -6.59
C ARG A 130 3.13 14.33 -6.71
N ASP A 131 3.08 15.58 -6.31
CA ASP A 131 4.26 16.40 -6.16
C ASP A 131 4.87 16.13 -4.77
N GLU A 132 6.07 15.53 -4.75
CA GLU A 132 6.78 15.28 -3.51
C GLU A 132 7.13 16.57 -2.77
N GLN A 133 7.28 17.69 -3.47
CA GLN A 133 7.51 18.99 -2.84
C GLN A 133 6.22 19.59 -2.24
N ALA A 134 5.05 18.95 -2.37
CA ALA A 134 3.86 19.34 -1.62
C ALA A 134 3.96 19.04 -0.11
N TYR A 135 4.95 18.24 0.30
CA TYR A 135 5.11 17.70 1.65
C TYR A 135 6.34 18.25 2.37
N PHE A 136 6.37 18.16 3.70
CA PHE A 136 7.56 18.46 4.48
C PHE A 136 8.65 17.43 4.23
N ASN A 137 9.86 17.87 3.91
CA ASN A 137 10.97 16.93 3.80
C ASN A 137 11.44 16.49 5.20
N THR A 138 11.32 15.20 5.50
CA THR A 138 11.70 14.58 6.77
C THR A 138 13.11 14.93 7.23
N ASN A 139 14.04 15.06 6.28
CA ASN A 139 15.46 15.25 6.57
C ASN A 139 15.84 16.72 6.83
N THR A 140 15.00 17.68 6.43
CA THR A 140 15.34 19.11 6.49
C THR A 140 14.27 19.98 7.15
N SER A 141 13.06 19.45 7.36
CA SER A 141 11.95 20.18 7.99
C SER A 141 12.27 20.56 9.43
N SER A 142 11.70 21.68 9.88
CA SER A 142 11.79 22.07 11.29
C SER A 142 11.13 21.02 12.18
N PRO A 143 11.71 20.70 13.36
CA PRO A 143 11.07 19.80 14.33
C PRO A 143 9.62 20.21 14.67
N LEU A 144 9.31 21.51 14.68
CA LEU A 144 7.98 22.02 15.01
C LEU A 144 6.86 21.50 14.07
N CYS A 145 7.19 21.16 12.82
CA CYS A 145 6.21 20.65 11.86
C CYS A 145 5.66 19.28 12.26
N TRP A 146 6.43 18.47 12.99
CA TRP A 146 6.05 17.11 13.39
C TRP A 146 4.97 17.08 14.47
N ILE A 147 5.01 18.02 15.41
CA ILE A 147 4.06 18.09 16.52
C ILE A 147 2.78 18.84 16.15
N TYR A 148 2.79 19.60 15.05
CA TYR A 148 1.65 20.42 14.64
C TYR A 148 0.39 19.57 14.41
N PHE A 149 0.53 18.39 13.82
CA PHE A 149 -0.60 17.52 13.50
C PHE A 149 -1.14 16.75 14.71
N ASN A 150 -0.52 16.88 15.89
CA ASN A 150 -0.85 16.12 17.10
C ASN A 150 -0.94 14.60 16.86
N ARG A 151 -0.14 14.11 15.90
CA ARG A 151 -0.07 12.69 15.50
C ARG A 151 0.97 11.92 16.29
N ILE A 152 2.01 12.60 16.73
CA ILE A 152 3.09 12.02 17.51
C ILE A 152 3.29 12.87 18.77
N SER A 153 3.80 12.27 19.84
CA SER A 153 4.21 13.00 21.03
C SER A 153 5.63 13.56 20.86
N GLY A 154 6.03 14.41 21.80
CA GLY A 154 7.39 14.95 21.85
C GLY A 154 8.47 13.87 22.03
N ASN A 155 8.15 12.69 22.59
CA ASN A 155 9.12 11.59 22.67
C ASN A 155 9.42 11.00 21.29
N GLU A 156 8.40 10.78 20.47
CA GLU A 156 8.60 10.33 19.09
C GLU A 156 9.34 11.41 18.29
N GLN A 157 8.99 12.69 18.46
CA GLN A 157 9.71 13.79 17.82
C GLN A 157 11.20 13.82 18.20
N ALA A 158 11.52 13.73 19.49
CA ALA A 158 12.91 13.64 19.96
C ALA A 158 13.62 12.40 19.38
N SER A 159 12.90 11.28 19.26
CA SER A 159 13.45 10.06 18.65
C SER A 159 13.66 10.20 17.13
N ILE A 160 12.88 11.05 16.44
CA ILE A 160 13.10 11.40 15.04
C ILE A 160 14.37 12.25 14.89
N VAL A 161 14.61 13.18 15.81
CA VAL A 161 15.84 13.99 15.81
C VAL A 161 17.07 13.09 15.96
N ASP A 162 17.12 12.25 17.01
CA ASP A 162 18.20 11.28 17.27
C ASP A 162 18.39 10.30 16.08
N TRP A 163 17.31 9.92 15.40
CA TRP A 163 17.43 9.04 14.24
C TRP A 163 18.16 9.70 13.06
N LEU A 164 18.05 11.02 12.93
CA LEU A 164 18.51 11.80 11.78
C LEU A 164 19.86 12.49 11.98
N ASP A 165 20.20 12.88 13.21
CA ASP A 165 21.47 13.55 13.49
C ASP A 165 22.67 12.58 13.41
N GLU A 166 23.90 13.11 13.46
CA GLU A 166 25.10 12.28 13.26
C GLU A 166 25.68 11.75 14.58
N ASP A 167 25.20 12.23 15.72
CA ASP A 167 25.79 11.93 17.01
C ASP A 167 25.06 10.76 17.69
N ASP A 168 25.41 10.47 18.94
CA ASP A 168 24.78 9.40 19.73
C ASP A 168 24.28 10.00 21.07
N ASP A 169 24.13 11.33 21.16
CA ASP A 169 23.68 12.03 22.36
C ASP A 169 22.14 12.07 22.38
N VAL A 170 21.54 11.22 23.22
CA VAL A 170 20.07 11.14 23.34
C VAL A 170 19.44 12.51 23.59
N THR A 171 18.57 12.96 22.67
CA THR A 171 17.81 14.20 22.82
C THR A 171 16.92 14.12 24.06
N SER A 172 17.08 15.11 24.94
CA SER A 172 16.23 15.28 26.11
C SER A 172 15.92 16.76 26.35
N SER A 173 14.69 17.18 26.04
CA SER A 173 14.17 18.52 26.28
C SER A 173 12.81 18.45 26.96
N GLU A 174 12.56 19.32 27.94
CA GLU A 174 11.23 19.51 28.55
C GLU A 174 10.51 18.25 29.10
N GLY A 175 11.24 17.17 29.38
CA GLY A 175 10.69 15.90 29.86
C GLY A 175 10.41 14.88 28.76
N GLU A 176 10.68 15.24 27.51
CA GLU A 176 10.69 14.36 26.35
C GLU A 176 12.05 13.64 26.26
N LEU A 177 12.03 12.39 25.80
CA LEU A 177 13.21 11.55 25.71
C LEU A 177 13.23 10.83 24.37
N GLY A 178 14.26 11.12 23.59
CA GLY A 178 14.55 10.44 22.34
C GLY A 178 15.08 9.01 22.53
N ALA A 179 15.76 8.52 21.52
CA ALA A 179 16.31 7.19 21.48
C ALA A 179 17.49 7.13 20.52
N GLU A 180 18.61 6.61 21.03
CA GLU A 180 19.84 6.38 20.29
C GLU A 180 20.21 4.91 20.20
N MET A 181 21.41 4.63 19.70
CA MET A 181 21.99 3.30 19.54
C MET A 181 21.71 2.36 20.73
N ASP A 182 21.90 2.81 21.98
CA ASP A 182 21.67 2.00 23.19
C ASP A 182 20.21 1.49 23.28
N PHE A 183 19.24 2.31 22.91
CA PHE A 183 17.83 1.92 22.92
C PHE A 183 17.54 0.89 21.83
N TYR A 184 17.96 1.14 20.59
CA TYR A 184 17.65 0.26 19.46
C TYR A 184 18.40 -1.07 19.53
N GLN A 185 19.63 -1.07 20.05
CA GLN A 185 20.39 -2.30 20.28
C GLN A 185 19.73 -3.22 21.32
N SER A 186 18.96 -2.65 22.26
CA SER A 186 18.21 -3.41 23.27
C SER A 186 16.92 -4.05 22.73
N GLN A 187 16.49 -3.69 21.52
CA GLN A 187 15.26 -4.23 20.91
C GLN A 187 15.47 -5.67 20.39
N VAL A 188 14.35 -6.36 20.12
CA VAL A 188 14.35 -7.71 19.52
C VAL A 188 13.46 -7.71 18.28
N PRO A 189 14.02 -7.90 17.07
CA PRO A 189 15.45 -8.02 16.76
C PRO A 189 16.21 -6.72 17.08
N THR A 190 17.51 -6.85 17.34
CA THR A 190 18.40 -5.70 17.56
C THR A 190 18.69 -5.01 16.22
N TYR A 191 18.76 -3.69 16.24
CA TYR A 191 19.16 -2.86 15.10
C TYR A 191 19.82 -1.57 15.60
N GLU A 192 20.45 -0.84 14.69
CA GLU A 192 21.16 0.40 14.98
C GLU A 192 20.30 1.60 14.57
N THR A 193 20.51 2.73 15.25
CA THR A 193 20.12 4.03 14.70
C THR A 193 20.81 4.24 13.37
N LYS A 194 20.19 5.07 12.53
CA LYS A 194 20.77 5.39 11.22
C LYS A 194 21.84 6.47 11.30
N ASN A 195 21.69 7.41 12.23
CA ASN A 195 22.48 8.62 12.39
C ASN A 195 22.64 9.35 11.05
N GLY A 196 21.52 9.61 10.38
CA GLY A 196 21.53 10.26 9.08
C GLY A 196 20.21 10.21 8.33
N PHE A 197 20.21 10.83 7.15
CA PHE A 197 19.00 11.05 6.37
C PHE A 197 18.22 9.77 6.03
N CYS A 198 16.92 9.82 6.26
CA CYS A 198 15.95 8.86 5.75
C CYS A 198 16.02 8.81 4.22
N VAL A 199 16.16 7.59 3.68
CA VAL A 199 16.09 7.29 2.24
C VAL A 199 14.71 6.75 1.85
N SER A 200 13.90 6.37 2.83
CA SER A 200 12.51 5.94 2.67
C SER A 200 11.69 6.42 3.85
N LEU A 201 10.50 6.96 3.60
CA LEU A 201 9.61 7.41 4.67
C LEU A 201 9.20 6.27 5.63
N ARG A 202 9.14 5.03 5.14
CA ARG A 202 8.90 3.84 6.01
C ARG A 202 9.93 3.63 7.11
N GLU A 203 11.08 4.30 7.05
CA GLU A 203 12.07 4.27 8.14
C GLU A 203 11.50 4.82 9.45
N LEU A 204 10.48 5.69 9.38
CA LEU A 204 9.77 6.16 10.57
C LEU A 204 9.20 5.02 11.42
N LEU A 205 8.84 3.87 10.83
CA LEU A 205 8.35 2.69 11.56
C LEU A 205 9.43 1.97 12.40
N PHE A 206 10.70 2.33 12.24
CA PHE A 206 11.80 1.85 13.08
C PHE A 206 12.10 2.79 14.24
N ILE A 207 11.57 4.01 14.21
CA ILE A 207 11.81 5.02 15.23
C ILE A 207 10.94 4.70 16.44
N ARG A 208 11.51 4.90 17.63
CA ARG A 208 10.84 4.62 18.89
C ARG A 208 9.49 5.34 18.98
N GLY A 209 8.45 4.58 19.28
CA GLY A 209 7.11 5.08 19.61
C GLY A 209 6.18 5.24 18.41
N ILE A 210 6.71 5.41 17.20
CA ILE A 210 5.89 5.58 15.99
C ILE A 210 5.18 4.26 15.64
N THR A 211 3.85 4.33 15.63
CA THR A 211 2.97 3.21 15.29
C THR A 211 2.63 3.18 13.80
N TYR A 212 2.10 2.04 13.33
CA TYR A 212 1.63 1.94 11.95
C TYR A 212 0.43 2.87 11.70
N GLU A 213 -0.42 3.03 12.71
CA GLU A 213 -1.60 3.89 12.68
C GLU A 213 -1.21 5.37 12.55
N GLU A 214 -0.22 5.86 13.31
CA GLU A 214 0.28 7.23 13.17
C GLU A 214 0.99 7.45 11.83
N TYR A 215 1.73 6.44 11.36
CA TYR A 215 2.41 6.50 10.08
C TYR A 215 1.46 6.53 8.88
N ALA A 216 0.48 5.63 8.84
CA ALA A 216 -0.39 5.40 7.69
C ALA A 216 -1.69 6.22 7.72
N GLY A 217 -2.22 6.52 8.92
CA GLY A 217 -3.53 7.14 9.06
C GLY A 217 -4.70 6.25 8.60
N GLU A 218 -5.84 6.89 8.37
CA GLU A 218 -7.09 6.27 7.93
C GLU A 218 -7.32 6.32 6.42
N ASP A 219 -6.57 7.15 5.69
CA ASP A 219 -6.71 7.31 4.24
C ASP A 219 -5.96 6.18 3.50
N ALA A 220 -6.62 5.05 3.28
CA ALA A 220 -5.95 3.86 2.73
C ALA A 220 -5.67 3.96 1.24
N ASN A 221 -6.48 4.71 0.50
CA ASN A 221 -6.28 4.95 -0.93
C ASN A 221 -5.51 6.26 -1.19
N HIS A 222 -5.27 7.05 -0.13
CA HIS A 222 -4.59 8.33 -0.10
C HIS A 222 -5.25 9.39 -1.04
N ASP A 223 -6.57 9.39 -1.19
CA ASP A 223 -7.28 10.35 -2.04
C ASP A 223 -7.88 11.54 -1.28
N SER A 224 -7.65 11.58 0.04
CA SER A 224 -8.15 12.61 0.96
C SER A 224 -9.67 12.71 1.04
N VAL A 225 -10.39 11.66 0.62
CA VAL A 225 -11.84 11.53 0.73
C VAL A 225 -12.17 10.41 1.70
N LEU A 226 -12.97 10.73 2.72
CA LEU A 226 -13.41 9.73 3.69
C LEU A 226 -14.26 8.65 3.02
N ASP A 227 -13.69 7.46 2.85
CA ASP A 227 -14.38 6.31 2.30
C ASP A 227 -15.17 5.52 3.36
N THR A 228 -16.05 4.63 2.88
CA THR A 228 -16.84 3.77 3.80
C THR A 228 -15.95 2.84 4.63
N ASN A 229 -14.86 2.33 4.06
CA ASN A 229 -13.91 1.46 4.76
C ASN A 229 -12.95 2.20 5.70
N GLU A 230 -13.02 3.53 5.72
CA GLU A 230 -12.17 4.42 6.54
C GLU A 230 -12.99 5.06 7.67
N ASN A 231 -14.22 4.59 7.85
CA ASN A 231 -15.17 5.07 8.84
C ASN A 231 -16.09 3.91 9.30
N ASP A 232 -15.55 2.68 9.37
CA ASP A 232 -16.25 1.45 9.74
C ASP A 232 -15.68 0.72 10.97
N ALA A 233 -14.84 1.43 11.72
CA ALA A 233 -14.09 1.02 12.89
C ALA A 233 -13.13 -0.15 12.64
N TYR A 234 -13.65 -1.38 12.67
CA TYR A 234 -12.85 -2.61 12.56
C TYR A 234 -13.46 -3.59 11.57
N LEU A 235 -14.44 -3.17 10.77
CA LEU A 235 -15.10 -4.05 9.82
C LEU A 235 -14.21 -4.32 8.61
N SER A 236 -13.42 -3.32 8.21
CA SER A 236 -12.42 -3.46 7.18
C SER A 236 -11.09 -2.82 7.58
N LYS A 237 -10.18 -2.68 6.62
CA LYS A 237 -8.90 -2.00 6.82
C LYS A 237 -8.97 -0.68 6.03
N PRO A 238 -8.36 0.41 6.54
CA PRO A 238 -7.57 0.50 7.77
C PRO A 238 -8.44 0.41 9.03
N SER A 239 -7.81 0.27 10.21
CA SER A 239 -8.59 0.36 11.44
C SER A 239 -8.84 1.85 11.71
N ASP A 240 -10.08 2.23 12.00
CA ASP A 240 -10.48 3.63 12.16
C ASP A 240 -11.30 3.85 13.46
N ASN A 241 -11.56 5.12 13.77
CA ASN A 241 -12.30 5.52 14.97
C ASN A 241 -13.82 5.68 14.75
N SER A 242 -14.30 5.60 13.49
CA SER A 242 -15.67 5.79 13.04
C SER A 242 -16.32 7.12 13.47
N ASP A 243 -15.56 8.19 13.63
CA ASP A 243 -16.04 9.49 14.11
C ASP A 243 -16.58 10.42 13.00
N GLY A 244 -16.47 10.00 11.74
CA GLY A 244 -16.91 10.76 10.57
C GLY A 244 -15.92 11.81 10.08
N THR A 245 -14.68 11.80 10.59
CA THR A 245 -13.57 12.61 10.10
C THR A 245 -12.44 11.70 9.62
N LEU A 246 -11.68 12.16 8.61
CA LEU A 246 -10.57 11.39 8.06
C LEU A 246 -9.29 11.74 8.81
N ASP A 247 -8.73 10.77 9.52
CA ASP A 247 -7.51 10.93 10.30
C ASP A 247 -6.25 10.60 9.47
N LEU A 248 -5.68 11.60 8.79
CA LEU A 248 -4.47 11.47 7.96
C LEU A 248 -3.21 11.03 8.74
N GLY A 249 -2.32 10.29 8.08
CA GLY A 249 -1.07 9.78 8.65
C GLY A 249 0.14 10.66 8.36
N LEU A 250 1.30 10.34 8.95
CA LEU A 250 2.56 11.00 8.60
C LEU A 250 2.91 10.89 7.11
N ILE A 251 2.47 9.82 6.44
CA ILE A 251 2.64 9.64 4.99
C ILE A 251 1.93 10.70 4.13
N ASP A 252 0.93 11.39 4.69
CA ASP A 252 0.16 12.42 4.01
C ASP A 252 0.72 13.84 4.23
N PHE A 253 1.79 13.96 5.02
CA PHE A 253 2.40 15.26 5.35
C PHE A 253 3.89 15.34 5.08
N PHE A 254 4.59 14.20 4.97
CA PHE A 254 6.04 14.14 4.87
C PHE A 254 6.54 13.38 3.65
N THR A 255 7.74 13.75 3.19
CA THR A 255 8.48 13.06 2.13
C THR A 255 9.97 12.95 2.49
N VAL A 256 10.69 12.03 1.85
CA VAL A 256 12.17 12.01 1.85
C VAL A 256 12.77 12.60 0.57
N TYR A 257 11.93 13.00 -0.39
CA TYR A 257 12.33 13.48 -1.70
C TYR A 257 12.28 15.02 -1.78
N GLY A 258 12.82 15.57 -2.87
CA GLY A 258 12.92 17.02 -3.07
C GLY A 258 14.13 17.66 -2.39
N ASN A 259 14.20 18.99 -2.46
CA ASN A 259 15.33 19.78 -1.97
C ASN A 259 15.06 20.45 -0.61
N GLY A 260 13.97 20.06 0.07
CA GLY A 260 13.53 20.65 1.33
C GLY A 260 12.61 21.86 1.20
N LYS A 261 12.42 22.40 -0.02
CA LYS A 261 11.42 23.45 -0.27
C LYS A 261 10.05 22.86 -0.55
N ILE A 262 9.02 23.58 -0.10
CA ILE A 262 7.62 23.21 -0.27
C ILE A 262 7.02 23.92 -1.47
N ASN A 263 6.46 23.20 -2.44
CA ASN A 263 5.78 23.80 -3.56
C ASN A 263 4.44 24.40 -3.11
N ILE A 264 4.38 25.74 -3.10
CA ILE A 264 3.21 26.49 -2.67
C ILE A 264 2.06 26.42 -3.69
N ASN A 265 2.15 25.68 -4.78
CA ASN A 265 1.02 25.50 -5.69
C ASN A 265 0.31 24.15 -5.48
N THR A 266 0.95 23.21 -4.80
CA THR A 266 0.49 21.83 -4.61
C THR A 266 0.36 21.43 -3.14
N ALA A 267 1.04 22.12 -2.21
CA ALA A 267 0.98 21.83 -0.77
C ALA A 267 -0.45 21.90 -0.22
N SER A 268 -0.82 20.92 0.62
CA SER A 268 -2.15 20.87 1.22
C SER A 268 -2.37 22.02 2.22
N ARG A 269 -3.63 22.22 2.62
CA ARG A 269 -4.00 23.21 3.64
C ARG A 269 -3.26 22.94 4.94
N GLU A 270 -3.22 21.67 5.32
CA GLU A 270 -2.62 21.15 6.55
C GLU A 270 -1.11 21.44 6.57
N VAL A 271 -0.41 21.23 5.45
CA VAL A 271 1.02 21.55 5.32
C VAL A 271 1.26 23.06 5.44
N LEU A 272 0.47 23.89 4.76
CA LEU A 272 0.59 25.35 4.85
C LEU A 272 0.28 25.88 6.25
N SER A 273 -0.76 25.37 6.87
CA SER A 273 -1.13 25.68 8.25
C SER A 273 0.02 25.34 9.19
N ALA A 274 0.60 24.13 9.09
CA ALA A 274 1.74 23.72 9.90
C ALA A 274 2.98 24.59 9.70
N LEU A 275 3.25 24.98 8.45
CA LEU A 275 4.38 25.83 8.09
C LEU A 275 4.26 27.23 8.70
N LEU A 276 3.05 27.79 8.73
CA LEU A 276 2.79 29.15 9.21
C LEU A 276 2.50 29.20 10.72
N ALA A 277 1.98 28.12 11.31
CA ALA A 277 1.56 28.07 12.70
C ALA A 277 2.72 28.21 13.71
N GLY A 278 3.95 27.86 13.32
CA GLY A 278 5.15 28.12 14.12
C GLY A 278 5.40 29.62 14.42
N HIS A 279 4.62 30.53 13.82
CA HIS A 279 4.89 31.96 13.80
C HIS A 279 3.70 32.87 14.12
N GLY A 280 2.58 32.33 14.62
CA GLY A 280 1.40 33.09 15.03
C GLY A 280 0.13 32.70 14.26
N GLU A 281 -0.94 32.45 15.01
CA GLU A 281 -2.21 31.86 14.58
C GLU A 281 -2.85 32.55 13.36
N ASP A 282 -3.17 31.75 12.34
CA ASP A 282 -4.54 31.59 11.84
C ASP A 282 -4.56 30.55 10.71
N ASP A 283 -5.29 29.43 10.89
CA ASP A 283 -5.65 28.51 9.78
C ASP A 283 -6.33 29.26 8.62
N SER A 284 -6.88 30.45 8.90
CA SER A 284 -7.49 31.34 7.92
C SER A 284 -6.53 31.79 6.82
N VAL A 285 -5.21 31.88 7.10
CA VAL A 285 -4.22 32.29 6.09
C VAL A 285 -3.93 31.16 5.11
N ALA A 286 -3.81 29.92 5.58
CA ALA A 286 -3.62 28.76 4.70
C ALA A 286 -4.81 28.60 3.73
N GLU A 287 -6.03 28.77 4.23
CA GLU A 287 -7.24 28.80 3.41
C GLU A 287 -7.26 29.96 2.41
N THR A 288 -6.76 31.13 2.82
CA THR A 288 -6.67 32.28 1.92
C THR A 288 -5.65 32.04 0.81
N ILE A 289 -4.53 31.40 1.11
CA ILE A 289 -3.54 30.98 0.10
C ILE A 289 -4.19 30.00 -0.88
N ILE A 290 -4.89 28.97 -0.41
CA ILE A 290 -5.60 28.01 -1.29
C ILE A 290 -6.67 28.69 -2.12
N THR A 291 -7.45 29.59 -1.51
CA THR A 291 -8.46 30.36 -2.23
C THR A 291 -7.82 31.22 -3.31
N PHE A 292 -6.69 31.88 -3.00
CA PHE A 292 -5.92 32.67 -3.95
C PHE A 292 -5.45 31.81 -5.13
N ARG A 293 -4.86 30.62 -4.87
CA ARG A 293 -4.47 29.65 -5.92
C ARG A 293 -5.62 29.30 -6.86
N ASN A 294 -6.84 29.19 -6.34
CA ASN A 294 -8.00 28.75 -7.11
C ASN A 294 -8.76 29.91 -7.79
N THR A 295 -8.51 31.17 -7.40
CA THR A 295 -9.30 32.32 -7.87
C THR A 295 -8.93 32.75 -9.29
N PHE A 296 -7.69 32.55 -9.70
CA PHE A 296 -7.21 33.05 -10.99
C PHE A 296 -7.33 32.06 -12.17
N GLY A 297 -8.01 30.91 -11.94
CA GLY A 297 -8.19 29.86 -12.95
C GLY A 297 -7.10 28.80 -12.89
N GLU A 298 -7.22 27.75 -13.70
CA GLU A 298 -6.24 26.64 -13.77
C GLU A 298 -4.84 27.11 -14.22
N ASP A 299 -4.77 28.31 -14.82
CA ASP A 299 -3.63 28.89 -15.54
C ASP A 299 -2.82 29.94 -14.73
N GLU A 300 -3.28 30.37 -13.55
CA GLU A 300 -2.61 31.40 -12.74
C GLU A 300 -2.29 30.85 -11.35
N CYS A 301 -1.13 30.21 -11.25
CA CYS A 301 -0.50 29.76 -10.01
C CYS A 301 0.45 30.82 -9.45
N PHE A 302 0.95 30.66 -8.23
CA PHE A 302 2.04 31.50 -7.73
C PHE A 302 3.26 31.30 -8.62
N GLN A 303 3.79 32.38 -9.20
CA GLN A 303 4.94 32.36 -10.10
C GLN A 303 6.22 32.81 -9.37
N ASP A 304 6.09 33.83 -8.53
CA ASP A 304 7.20 34.38 -7.76
C ASP A 304 6.76 34.95 -6.40
N SER A 305 7.73 35.37 -5.58
CA SER A 305 7.47 35.90 -4.23
C SER A 305 6.73 37.25 -4.24
N GLY A 306 6.68 37.95 -5.37
CA GLY A 306 5.90 39.17 -5.55
C GLY A 306 4.40 38.94 -5.43
N ASP A 307 3.92 37.74 -5.79
CA ASP A 307 2.50 37.37 -5.71
C ASP A 307 1.97 37.35 -4.27
N PHE A 308 2.84 37.18 -3.27
CA PHE A 308 2.47 37.22 -1.85
C PHE A 308 1.86 38.56 -1.43
N ALA A 309 2.23 39.66 -2.09
CA ALA A 309 1.64 40.98 -1.83
C ALA A 309 0.13 41.05 -2.17
N ASN A 310 -0.35 40.13 -3.02
CA ASN A 310 -1.74 40.07 -3.45
C ASN A 310 -2.60 39.16 -2.57
N VAL A 311 -1.99 38.39 -1.65
CA VAL A 311 -2.71 37.47 -0.75
C VAL A 311 -3.30 38.25 0.43
N PRO A 312 -4.63 38.34 0.56
CA PRO A 312 -5.25 39.07 1.67
C PRO A 312 -4.87 38.48 3.03
N GLY A 313 -4.57 39.34 4.01
CA GLY A 313 -4.28 38.89 5.38
C GLY A 313 -2.88 38.30 5.60
N LEU A 314 -2.08 38.10 4.55
CA LEU A 314 -0.71 37.62 4.67
C LEU A 314 0.19 38.73 5.24
N THR A 315 0.82 38.45 6.38
CA THR A 315 1.75 39.41 7.02
C THR A 315 3.12 39.39 6.34
N ALA A 316 3.90 40.46 6.51
CA ALA A 316 5.27 40.52 5.99
C ALA A 316 6.19 39.42 6.56
N MET A 317 5.95 38.99 7.80
CA MET A 317 6.69 37.89 8.42
C MET A 317 6.34 36.55 7.76
N GLN A 318 5.05 36.27 7.57
CA GLN A 318 4.60 35.06 6.88
C GLN A 318 5.07 35.01 5.42
N ALA A 319 5.01 36.13 4.70
CA ALA A 319 5.54 36.23 3.34
C ALA A 319 7.05 35.92 3.27
N SER A 320 7.84 36.43 4.23
CA SER A 320 9.27 36.10 4.32
C SER A 320 9.51 34.62 4.58
N ILE A 321 8.71 33.98 5.43
CA ILE A 321 8.81 32.54 5.69
C ILE A 321 8.52 31.76 4.42
N LEU A 322 7.45 32.10 3.70
CA LEU A 322 7.09 31.45 2.44
C LEU A 322 8.19 31.64 1.38
N GLU A 323 8.81 32.82 1.29
CA GLU A 323 9.90 33.06 0.34
C GLU A 323 11.14 32.19 0.62
N ASP A 324 11.48 31.99 1.89
CA ASP A 324 12.62 31.17 2.29
C ASP A 324 12.34 29.66 2.14
N THR A 325 11.13 29.23 2.51
CA THR A 325 10.77 27.81 2.64
C THR A 325 10.06 27.21 1.43
N CYS A 326 9.40 28.02 0.61
CA CYS A 326 8.64 27.52 -0.53
C CYS A 326 9.38 27.63 -1.87
N CYS A 327 8.86 26.90 -2.85
CA CYS A 327 9.11 27.07 -4.28
C CYS A 327 7.78 27.20 -5.03
N PHE A 328 7.86 27.59 -6.31
CA PHE A 328 6.71 27.83 -7.18
C PHE A 328 6.50 26.71 -8.22
N SER A 329 7.53 25.87 -8.39
CA SER A 329 7.55 24.70 -9.26
C SER A 329 8.49 23.64 -8.67
N SER A 330 8.30 22.39 -9.12
CA SER A 330 9.05 21.20 -8.71
C SER A 330 10.01 20.70 -9.78
#